data_AF-A0A7C3B4Q7-F1
#
_entry.id   AF-A0A7C3B4Q7-F1
#
_cell.length_a   1.000
_cell.length_b   1.000
_cell.length_c   1.000
_cell.angle_alpha   90.00
_cell.angle_beta   90.00
_cell.angle_gamma   90.00
#
_symmetry.space_group_name_H-M   'P 1'
#
loop_
_entity.id
_entity.type
_entity.pdbx_description
1 polymer ?
#
loop_
_entity_poly.entity_id
_entity_poly.type
_entity_poly.pdbx_seq_one_letter_code
_entity_poly.pdbx_strand_id
1 'polypeptide(L)'
;MKINIFQRLWLLPFKLHGWLYAASQWQFRWYLKSIHLDEQIINSLNKYSQGLSEKEINEVTKQKKEIPELVKPISPILPIPEKEEGEVYGIDSTFLAKCWRWLVQNNHQSLPTDKKRFGHSILNQDPEWACLVTGMHINGVRMLADALRVQFSSQSAGGLQFELGDFQQSLRSLQRWGYSLHAVFHSHRFNGPVSPSQIDLNTQRQLLEPVFPAIQAVFSEDGYIRFFSAERPFSIKIFGKGVKHVEDTLYQLDQNLRSAAEEDDIWPSLVFPRRSD
;
A
#
# COMPACT_ATOMS: atom_id res chain seq x y z
N MET A 1 49.07 27.92 -7.58
CA MET A 1 48.05 28.91 -7.98
C MET A 1 46.71 28.18 -7.98
N LYS A 2 45.87 28.37 -6.95
CA LYS A 2 44.61 27.63 -6.75
C LYS A 2 43.47 28.38 -7.44
N ILE A 3 42.74 27.72 -8.33
CA ILE A 3 41.52 28.24 -8.96
C ILE A 3 40.32 27.63 -8.23
N ASN A 4 39.41 28.50 -7.80
CA ASN A 4 38.25 28.23 -6.94
C ASN A 4 37.04 27.83 -7.80
N ILE A 5 36.35 26.74 -7.43
CA ILE A 5 35.31 26.05 -8.22
C ILE A 5 33.90 26.69 -8.09
N PHE A 6 33.79 27.86 -7.45
CA PHE A 6 32.51 28.41 -7.01
C PHE A 6 31.78 29.38 -7.96
N GLN A 7 32.10 29.44 -9.27
CA GLN A 7 31.51 30.47 -10.16
C GLN A 7 30.95 30.01 -11.52
N ARG A 8 30.47 28.77 -11.68
CA ARG A 8 29.78 28.37 -12.93
C ARG A 8 28.58 27.45 -12.73
N LEU A 9 27.53 27.93 -12.06
CA LEU A 9 26.20 27.28 -12.07
C LEU A 9 25.09 28.31 -11.78
N TRP A 10 25.01 29.35 -12.60
CA TRP A 10 23.82 30.18 -12.74
C TRP A 10 23.67 30.42 -14.22
N LEU A 11 22.86 29.59 -14.89
CA LEU A 11 22.19 29.83 -16.19
C LEU A 11 21.49 28.52 -16.62
N LEU A 12 20.43 28.14 -15.90
CA LEU A 12 19.38 27.24 -16.39
C LEU A 12 18.02 27.87 -16.06
N PRO A 13 17.00 27.76 -16.93
CA PRO A 13 15.83 28.62 -16.91
C PRO A 13 14.85 28.28 -15.77
N PHE A 14 14.54 29.30 -14.96
CA PHE A 14 13.62 29.35 -13.82
C PHE A 14 12.15 28.93 -14.08
N LYS A 15 11.80 28.44 -15.28
CA LYS A 15 10.40 28.24 -15.69
C LYS A 15 9.80 26.86 -15.38
N LEU A 16 10.61 25.84 -15.05
CA LEU A 16 10.10 24.49 -14.77
C LEU A 16 9.79 24.20 -13.29
N HIS A 17 10.34 24.94 -12.34
CA HIS A 17 10.05 24.72 -10.90
C HIS A 17 8.70 25.29 -10.45
N GLY A 18 8.19 26.34 -11.11
CA GLY A 18 6.90 26.93 -10.76
C GLY A 18 5.69 26.04 -11.08
N TRP A 19 5.77 25.24 -12.15
CA TRP A 19 4.66 24.39 -12.60
C TRP A 19 4.44 23.16 -11.72
N LEU A 20 5.51 22.50 -11.27
CA LEU A 20 5.40 21.34 -10.36
C LEU A 20 4.93 21.75 -8.96
N TYR A 21 5.33 22.93 -8.49
CA TYR A 21 4.89 23.46 -7.18
C TYR A 21 3.44 23.97 -7.21
N ALA A 22 3.00 24.57 -8.33
CA ALA A 22 1.62 25.00 -8.49
C ALA A 22 0.65 23.81 -8.64
N ALA A 23 1.05 22.74 -9.32
CA ALA A 23 0.24 21.53 -9.48
C ALA A 23 -0.01 20.80 -8.15
N SER A 24 1.01 20.69 -7.29
CA SER A 24 0.88 20.05 -5.98
C SER A 24 0.04 20.87 -4.99
N GLN A 25 0.16 22.20 -5.00
CA GLN A 25 -0.66 23.10 -4.18
C GLN A 25 -2.14 23.13 -4.63
N TRP A 26 -2.38 23.01 -5.94
CA TRP A 26 -3.74 22.95 -6.50
C TRP A 26 -4.42 21.61 -6.19
N GLN A 27 -3.69 20.48 -6.29
CA GLN A 27 -4.18 19.16 -5.87
C GLN A 27 -4.45 19.10 -4.36
N PHE A 28 -3.62 19.72 -3.52
CA PHE A 28 -3.82 19.78 -2.07
C PHE A 28 -5.03 20.65 -1.66
N ARG A 29 -5.23 21.80 -2.29
CA ARG A 29 -6.40 22.67 -2.04
C ARG A 29 -7.72 22.07 -2.55
N TRP A 30 -7.68 21.33 -3.66
CA TRP A 30 -8.84 20.58 -4.15
C TRP A 30 -9.14 19.36 -3.26
N TYR A 31 -8.10 18.67 -2.78
CA TYR A 31 -8.19 17.59 -1.79
C TYR A 31 -8.89 18.07 -0.49
N LEU A 32 -8.47 19.19 0.10
CA LEU A 32 -9.15 19.75 1.27
C LEU A 32 -10.61 20.17 1.02
N LYS A 33 -10.98 20.51 -0.22
CA LYS A 33 -12.37 20.80 -0.62
C LYS A 33 -13.23 19.56 -0.81
N SER A 34 -12.64 18.39 -1.07
CA SER A 34 -13.34 17.13 -1.30
C SER A 34 -13.50 16.27 -0.03
N ILE A 35 -12.84 16.65 1.07
CA ILE A 35 -13.04 16.11 2.43
C ILE A 35 -14.22 16.81 3.15
N HIS A 36 -15.09 17.52 2.42
CA HIS A 36 -16.43 17.81 2.93
C HIS A 36 -17.18 16.47 3.03
N LEU A 37 -16.97 15.80 4.17
CA LEU A 37 -17.75 14.67 4.62
C LEU A 37 -19.21 15.02 4.47
N ASP A 38 -19.91 14.21 3.67
CA ASP A 38 -21.35 14.29 3.49
C ASP A 38 -22.02 14.30 4.86
N GLU A 39 -22.75 15.37 5.19
CA GLU A 39 -23.45 15.53 6.48
C GLU A 39 -24.34 14.31 6.80
N GLN A 40 -24.78 13.57 5.78
CA GLN A 40 -25.54 12.34 5.95
C GLN A 40 -24.75 11.20 6.62
N ILE A 41 -23.44 11.12 6.40
CA ILE A 41 -22.57 10.09 7.01
C ILE A 41 -22.34 10.40 8.49
N ILE A 42 -22.10 11.68 8.82
CA ILE A 42 -21.97 12.15 10.21
C ILE A 42 -23.28 11.92 10.97
N ASN A 43 -24.42 12.20 10.34
CA ASN A 43 -25.74 11.95 10.94
C ASN A 43 -26.05 10.45 11.10
N SER A 44 -25.58 9.60 10.19
CA SER A 44 -25.74 8.14 10.29
C SER A 44 -24.90 7.53 11.41
N LEU A 45 -23.67 8.04 11.61
CA LEU A 45 -22.79 7.62 12.71
C LEU A 45 -23.30 8.10 14.07
N ASN A 46 -23.84 9.32 14.15
CA ASN A 46 -24.48 9.83 15.37
C ASN A 46 -25.77 9.06 15.71
N LYS A 47 -26.47 8.49 14.73
CA LYS A 47 -27.63 7.62 14.97
C LYS A 47 -27.22 6.25 15.53
N TYR A 48 -26.07 5.73 15.12
CA TYR A 48 -25.51 4.47 15.63
C TYR A 48 -24.93 4.60 17.05
N SER A 49 -24.44 5.78 17.43
CA SER A 49 -23.88 6.03 18.77
C SER A 49 -24.93 6.26 19.86
N GLN A 50 -26.21 6.37 19.53
CA GLN A 50 -27.31 6.55 20.50
C GLN A 50 -27.86 5.25 21.12
N GLY A 51 -27.16 4.13 20.95
CA GLY A 51 -27.38 2.91 21.75
C GLY A 51 -28.45 1.97 21.20
N LEU A 52 -28.11 0.67 21.18
CA LEU A 52 -29.07 -0.41 20.96
C LEU A 52 -30.08 -0.44 22.12
N SER A 53 -31.34 -0.72 21.81
CA SER A 53 -32.38 -0.85 22.83
C SER A 53 -32.08 -2.04 23.74
N GLU A 54 -32.48 -1.97 25.02
CA GLU A 54 -32.37 -3.09 25.97
C GLU A 54 -33.01 -4.39 25.44
N LYS A 55 -33.97 -4.27 24.51
CA LYS A 55 -34.63 -5.40 23.86
C LYS A 55 -33.70 -6.17 22.93
N GLU A 56 -32.86 -5.45 22.17
CA GLU A 56 -31.89 -6.04 21.24
C GLU A 56 -30.70 -6.65 22.00
N ILE A 57 -30.27 -6.02 23.09
CA ILE A 57 -29.24 -6.56 23.99
C ILE A 57 -29.71 -7.89 24.60
N ASN A 58 -30.98 -7.98 25.00
CA ASN A 58 -31.54 -9.19 25.59
C ASN A 58 -31.73 -10.32 24.56
N GLU A 59 -32.03 -10.03 23.29
CA GLU A 59 -32.11 -11.05 22.23
C GLU A 59 -30.75 -11.65 21.89
N VAL A 60 -29.69 -10.83 21.78
CA VAL A 60 -28.32 -11.31 21.55
C VAL A 60 -27.82 -12.14 22.73
N THR A 61 -28.16 -11.75 23.95
CA THR A 61 -27.77 -12.49 25.17
C THR A 61 -28.51 -13.83 25.29
N LYS A 62 -29.75 -13.92 24.79
CA LYS A 62 -30.55 -15.16 24.79
C LYS A 62 -30.03 -16.19 23.78
N GLN A 63 -29.51 -15.76 22.63
CA GLN A 63 -28.91 -16.66 21.63
C GLN A 63 -27.57 -17.26 22.06
N LYS A 64 -26.85 -16.62 23.01
CA LYS A 64 -25.55 -17.11 23.49
C LYS A 64 -25.64 -18.33 24.43
N LYS A 65 -26.85 -18.73 24.85
CA LYS A 65 -27.08 -19.81 25.82
C LYS A 65 -27.19 -21.22 25.21
N GLU A 66 -27.12 -21.37 23.89
CA GLU A 66 -27.29 -22.66 23.19
C GLU A 66 -26.08 -23.03 22.30
N ILE A 67 -24.86 -22.68 22.70
CA ILE A 67 -23.66 -23.18 22.03
C ILE A 67 -23.07 -24.32 22.87
N PRO A 68 -23.05 -25.57 22.36
CA PRO A 68 -22.46 -26.69 23.08
C PRO A 68 -20.96 -26.48 23.33
N GLU A 69 -20.53 -26.89 24.52
CA GLU A 69 -19.23 -26.69 25.15
C GLU A 69 -18.09 -27.49 24.46
N LEU A 70 -17.83 -27.22 23.17
CA LEU A 70 -16.90 -28.01 22.37
C LEU A 70 -15.90 -27.18 21.56
N VAL A 71 -15.25 -26.19 22.18
CA VAL A 71 -13.94 -25.69 21.71
C VAL A 71 -13.11 -25.29 22.93
N LYS A 72 -12.20 -26.16 23.37
CA LYS A 72 -11.07 -25.69 24.20
C LYS A 72 -10.19 -24.83 23.27
N PRO A 73 -9.94 -23.55 23.57
CA PRO A 73 -9.11 -22.71 22.72
C PRO A 73 -7.69 -23.27 22.71
N ILE A 74 -7.31 -23.95 21.62
CA ILE A 74 -5.92 -24.25 21.30
C ILE A 74 -5.41 -23.08 20.48
N SER A 75 -5.04 -22.01 21.16
CA SER A 75 -4.06 -21.07 20.63
C SER A 75 -3.13 -20.71 21.77
N PRO A 76 -1.81 -20.90 21.65
CA PRO A 76 -0.90 -20.21 22.55
C PRO A 76 -1.20 -18.73 22.41
N ILE A 77 -1.57 -18.09 23.52
CA ILE A 77 -1.59 -16.63 23.61
C ILE A 77 -0.17 -16.21 23.26
N LEU A 78 0.02 -15.70 22.02
CA LEU A 78 1.29 -15.13 21.64
C LEU A 78 1.60 -14.06 22.69
N PRO A 79 2.81 -14.06 23.28
CA PRO A 79 3.17 -13.05 24.26
C PRO A 79 2.88 -11.69 23.65
N ILE A 80 2.05 -10.90 24.33
CA ILE A 80 1.80 -9.51 23.96
C ILE A 80 3.18 -8.86 24.04
N PRO A 81 3.77 -8.42 22.92
CA PRO A 81 5.10 -7.86 22.93
C PRO A 81 5.12 -6.65 23.88
N GLU A 82 6.18 -6.54 24.68
CA GLU A 82 6.52 -5.29 25.35
C GLU A 82 6.40 -4.15 24.34
N LYS A 83 5.82 -3.04 24.78
CA LYS A 83 5.31 -1.94 23.96
C LYS A 83 6.36 -1.46 22.94
N GLU A 84 6.35 -2.04 21.75
CA GLU A 84 7.21 -1.60 20.65
C GLU A 84 6.84 -0.15 20.32
N GLU A 85 7.83 0.74 20.25
CA GLU A 85 7.60 2.13 19.84
C GLU A 85 7.25 2.17 18.35
N GLY A 86 5.97 2.29 18.05
CA GLY A 86 5.47 2.46 16.68
C GLY A 86 4.36 1.49 16.30
N GLU A 87 3.97 1.55 15.03
CA GLU A 87 2.96 0.65 14.46
C GLU A 87 3.59 -0.70 14.09
N VAL A 88 2.90 -1.80 14.38
CA VAL A 88 3.36 -3.16 14.05
C VAL A 88 2.62 -3.68 12.82
N TYR A 89 3.36 -4.13 11.81
CA TYR A 89 2.80 -4.76 10.61
C TYR A 89 3.15 -6.23 10.57
N GLY A 90 2.14 -7.08 10.43
CA GLY A 90 2.28 -8.52 10.27
C GLY A 90 2.10 -8.92 8.82
N ILE A 91 2.93 -9.79 8.27
CA ILE A 91 2.80 -10.27 6.89
C ILE A 91 3.17 -11.75 6.78
N ASP A 92 2.38 -12.51 6.02
CA ASP A 92 2.70 -13.90 5.69
C ASP A 92 3.74 -13.96 4.54
N SER A 93 4.71 -14.87 4.64
CA SER A 93 5.78 -14.99 3.65
C SER A 93 5.28 -15.40 2.26
N THR A 94 4.21 -16.20 2.19
CA THR A 94 3.60 -16.58 0.91
C THR A 94 2.88 -15.40 0.26
N PHE A 95 2.19 -14.56 1.05
CA PHE A 95 1.60 -13.32 0.56
C PHE A 95 2.66 -12.35 0.04
N LEU A 96 3.80 -12.26 0.73
CA LEU A 96 4.92 -11.42 0.30
C LEU A 96 5.53 -11.89 -1.04
N ALA A 97 5.70 -13.21 -1.22
CA ALA A 97 6.19 -13.80 -2.46
C ALA A 97 5.21 -13.65 -3.62
N LYS A 98 3.92 -13.78 -3.32
CA LYS A 98 2.81 -13.46 -4.23
C LYS A 98 2.91 -12.01 -4.73
N CYS A 99 3.00 -11.03 -3.83
CA CYS A 99 3.18 -9.63 -4.19
C CYS A 99 4.42 -9.40 -5.06
N TRP A 100 5.57 -9.99 -4.69
CA TRP A 100 6.79 -9.91 -5.50
C TRP A 100 6.56 -10.44 -6.92
N ARG A 101 6.01 -11.65 -7.07
CA ARG A 101 5.75 -12.27 -8.37
C ARG A 101 4.87 -11.37 -9.23
N TRP A 102 3.81 -10.80 -8.66
CA TRP A 102 2.93 -9.90 -9.40
C TRP A 102 3.63 -8.61 -9.83
N LEU A 103 4.37 -7.97 -8.93
CA LEU A 103 5.05 -6.70 -9.20
C LEU A 103 6.22 -6.86 -10.19
N VAL A 104 6.89 -8.00 -10.18
CA VAL A 104 8.16 -8.23 -10.87
C VAL A 104 8.02 -9.14 -12.09
N GLN A 105 7.42 -10.33 -11.92
CA GLN A 105 7.46 -11.38 -12.94
C GLN A 105 6.29 -11.37 -13.90
N ASN A 106 5.13 -10.87 -13.48
CA ASN A 106 3.98 -10.79 -14.37
C ASN A 106 4.21 -9.65 -15.36
N ASN A 107 4.93 -9.98 -16.45
CA ASN A 107 4.86 -9.31 -17.72
C ASN A 107 3.39 -9.25 -18.10
N HIS A 108 2.72 -8.14 -17.78
CA HIS A 108 1.33 -7.89 -18.11
C HIS A 108 1.18 -7.87 -19.64
N GLN A 109 1.13 -9.06 -20.22
CA GLN A 109 0.51 -9.32 -21.49
C GLN A 109 -0.88 -8.69 -21.38
N SER A 110 -1.07 -7.58 -22.08
CA SER A 110 -2.36 -6.95 -22.33
C SER A 110 -3.13 -6.40 -21.12
N LEU A 111 -2.61 -5.36 -20.47
CA LEU A 111 -3.50 -4.19 -20.42
C LEU A 111 -3.52 -3.63 -21.84
N PRO A 112 -4.68 -3.40 -22.47
CA PRO A 112 -4.77 -2.69 -23.73
C PRO A 112 -4.41 -1.22 -23.49
N THR A 113 -3.16 -0.95 -23.11
CA THR A 113 -2.59 0.37 -23.29
C THR A 113 -2.48 0.51 -24.80
N ASP A 114 -3.24 1.47 -25.35
CA ASP A 114 -3.17 1.89 -26.73
C ASP A 114 -1.70 2.09 -27.13
N LYS A 115 -1.07 1.04 -27.68
CA LYS A 115 0.33 1.05 -28.15
C LYS A 115 0.55 2.09 -29.26
N LYS A 116 -0.49 2.80 -29.69
CA LYS A 116 -0.45 3.87 -30.68
C LYS A 116 -0.20 5.28 -30.10
N ARG A 117 -0.23 5.50 -28.78
CA ARG A 117 -0.08 6.88 -28.23
C ARG A 117 1.31 7.28 -27.76
N PHE A 118 2.22 6.34 -27.52
CA PHE A 118 3.57 6.69 -27.06
C PHE A 118 4.58 6.20 -28.09
N GLY A 119 4.98 7.13 -28.96
CA GLY A 119 6.08 6.95 -29.90
C GLY A 119 7.34 6.48 -29.16
N HIS A 120 8.07 5.59 -29.81
CA HIS A 120 9.32 4.97 -29.39
C HIS A 120 10.09 5.73 -28.30
N SER A 121 10.03 5.25 -27.06
CA SER A 121 11.01 5.60 -26.04
C SER A 121 12.25 4.72 -26.23
N ILE A 122 13.41 5.35 -26.36
CA ILE A 122 14.70 4.78 -26.74
C ILE A 122 15.41 4.09 -25.55
N LEU A 123 14.68 3.76 -24.48
CA LEU A 123 15.20 3.00 -23.35
C LEU A 123 14.25 1.82 -23.09
N ASN A 124 14.67 0.63 -23.52
CA ASN A 124 14.00 -0.66 -23.28
C ASN A 124 14.09 -1.05 -21.79
N GLN A 125 13.51 -0.25 -20.90
CA GLN A 125 13.43 -0.59 -19.48
C GLN A 125 11.98 -0.90 -19.14
N ASP A 126 11.78 -2.03 -18.48
CA ASP A 126 10.46 -2.46 -18.04
C ASP A 126 9.85 -1.42 -17.06
N PRO A 127 8.53 -1.20 -17.11
CA PRO A 127 7.89 -0.25 -16.22
C PRO A 127 7.83 -0.74 -14.77
N GLU A 128 7.80 0.20 -13.82
CA GLU A 128 7.52 -0.09 -12.42
C GLU A 128 6.02 -0.34 -12.17
N TRP A 129 5.67 -1.31 -11.32
CA TRP A 129 4.30 -1.64 -10.94
C TRP A 129 4.05 -1.32 -9.47
N ALA A 130 2.78 -1.11 -9.10
CA ALA A 130 2.37 -0.93 -7.71
C ALA A 130 0.99 -1.50 -7.39
N CYS A 131 0.76 -1.85 -6.14
CA CYS A 131 -0.53 -2.23 -5.59
C CYS A 131 -0.77 -1.59 -4.22
N LEU A 132 -2.05 -1.52 -3.85
CA LEU A 132 -2.46 -1.18 -2.50
C LEU A 132 -2.52 -2.46 -1.68
N VAL A 133 -2.19 -2.39 -0.40
CA VAL A 133 -2.21 -3.54 0.50
C VAL A 133 -3.08 -3.23 1.71
N THR A 134 -3.91 -4.19 2.06
CA THR A 134 -4.87 -4.10 3.16
C THR A 134 -4.91 -5.39 3.96
N GLY A 135 -5.74 -5.39 4.99
CA GLY A 135 -6.07 -6.57 5.79
C GLY A 135 -6.69 -6.16 7.11
N MET A 136 -6.69 -7.10 8.05
CA MET A 136 -7.28 -6.87 9.37
C MET A 136 -6.34 -6.06 10.27
N HIS A 137 -6.92 -5.20 11.09
CA HIS A 137 -6.22 -4.55 12.20
C HIS A 137 -6.70 -5.17 13.52
N ILE A 138 -5.85 -5.95 14.18
CA ILE A 138 -6.20 -6.72 15.39
C ILE A 138 -5.16 -6.45 16.47
N ASN A 139 -5.60 -6.05 17.67
CA ASN A 139 -4.73 -5.84 18.83
C ASN A 139 -3.50 -4.95 18.55
N GLY A 140 -3.68 -3.88 17.76
CA GLY A 140 -2.60 -2.96 17.40
C GLY A 140 -1.65 -3.46 16.30
N VAL A 141 -1.94 -4.62 15.68
CA VAL A 141 -1.17 -5.17 14.57
C VAL A 141 -1.95 -5.06 13.27
N ARG A 142 -1.36 -4.43 12.26
CA ARG A 142 -1.90 -4.32 10.91
C ARG A 142 -1.44 -5.50 10.07
N MET A 143 -2.35 -6.39 9.73
CA MET A 143 -2.04 -7.56 8.90
C MET A 143 -2.06 -7.16 7.43
N LEU A 144 -0.95 -7.37 6.73
CA LEU A 144 -0.82 -7.24 5.29
C LEU A 144 -1.22 -8.59 4.68
N ALA A 145 -2.48 -8.69 4.23
CA ALA A 145 -3.09 -9.97 3.89
C ALA A 145 -3.76 -9.99 2.51
N ASP A 146 -4.08 -8.83 1.95
CA ASP A 146 -4.72 -8.72 0.64
C ASP A 146 -4.16 -7.53 -0.13
N ALA A 147 -4.20 -7.61 -1.46
CA ALA A 147 -3.72 -6.57 -2.35
C ALA A 147 -4.83 -6.12 -3.30
N LEU A 148 -4.86 -4.83 -3.62
CA LEU A 148 -5.76 -4.24 -4.63
C LEU A 148 -4.95 -3.65 -5.78
N ARG A 149 -5.37 -3.99 -7.00
CA ARG A 149 -4.81 -3.41 -8.21
C ARG A 149 -5.30 -1.97 -8.33
N VAL A 150 -4.44 -1.13 -8.85
CA VAL A 150 -4.75 0.25 -9.17
C VAL A 150 -4.28 0.59 -10.57
N GLN A 151 -5.04 1.44 -11.24
CA GLN A 151 -4.70 1.96 -12.55
C GLN A 151 -3.67 3.08 -12.43
N PHE A 152 -2.90 3.28 -13.49
CA PHE A 152 -1.85 4.29 -13.57
C PHE A 152 -2.19 5.33 -14.63
N SER A 153 -1.99 6.61 -14.30
CA SER A 153 -2.02 7.69 -15.28
C SER A 153 -0.71 7.77 -16.08
N SER A 154 0.41 7.37 -15.46
CA SER A 154 1.72 7.26 -16.11
C SER A 154 2.55 6.17 -15.45
N GLN A 155 3.41 5.52 -16.25
CA GLN A 155 4.24 4.40 -15.81
C GLN A 155 5.53 4.39 -16.63
N SER A 156 6.67 4.24 -15.95
CA SER A 156 7.99 4.17 -16.58
C SER A 156 8.95 3.42 -15.66
N ALA A 157 10.19 3.22 -16.11
CA ALA A 157 11.26 2.68 -15.27
C ALA A 157 11.78 3.68 -14.22
N GLY A 158 11.42 4.97 -14.34
CA GLY A 158 11.85 6.03 -13.41
C GLY A 158 10.74 6.51 -12.47
N GLY A 159 9.60 5.82 -12.44
CA GLY A 159 8.47 6.15 -11.59
C GLY A 159 7.12 5.81 -12.19
N LEU A 160 6.14 5.75 -11.30
CA LEU A 160 4.73 5.53 -11.59
C LEU A 160 3.85 6.61 -10.95
N GLN A 161 2.66 6.82 -11.51
CA GLN A 161 1.65 7.69 -10.95
C GLN A 161 0.28 7.03 -11.04
N PHE A 162 -0.42 6.94 -9.92
CA PHE A 162 -1.78 6.39 -9.87
C PHE A 162 -2.77 7.27 -10.65
N GLU A 163 -3.71 6.61 -11.32
CA GLU A 163 -4.94 7.28 -11.76
C GLU A 163 -5.75 7.63 -10.51
N LEU A 164 -6.00 8.92 -10.30
CA LEU A 164 -6.56 9.43 -9.06
C LEU A 164 -7.98 8.91 -8.81
N GLY A 165 -8.81 8.80 -9.85
CA GLY A 165 -10.18 8.29 -9.73
C GLY A 165 -10.23 6.85 -9.24
N ASP A 166 -9.42 5.98 -9.82
CA ASP A 166 -9.29 4.56 -9.50
C ASP A 166 -8.68 4.35 -8.11
N PHE A 167 -7.64 5.14 -7.75
CA PHE A 167 -7.07 5.13 -6.41
C PHE A 167 -8.11 5.53 -5.35
N GLN A 168 -8.84 6.63 -5.56
CA GLN A 168 -9.90 7.06 -4.64
C GLN A 168 -11.05 6.05 -4.56
N GLN A 169 -11.44 5.45 -5.68
CA GLN A 169 -12.47 4.42 -5.72
C GLN A 169 -12.05 3.19 -4.91
N SER A 170 -10.78 2.77 -5.02
CA SER A 170 -10.21 1.68 -4.24
C SER A 170 -10.24 1.98 -2.74
N LEU A 171 -9.83 3.18 -2.33
CA LEU A 171 -9.89 3.61 -0.93
C LEU A 171 -11.31 3.66 -0.37
N ARG A 172 -12.26 4.22 -1.12
CA ARG A 172 -13.69 4.22 -0.74
C ARG A 172 -14.23 2.80 -0.59
N SER A 173 -13.80 1.90 -1.45
CA SER A 173 -14.21 0.49 -1.40
C SER A 173 -13.67 -0.18 -0.13
N LEU A 174 -12.39 0.00 0.18
CA LEU A 174 -11.82 -0.49 1.45
C LEU A 174 -12.61 0.00 2.66
N GLN A 175 -12.84 1.32 2.74
CA GLN A 175 -13.57 1.93 3.84
C GLN A 175 -14.99 1.37 3.98
N ARG A 176 -15.70 1.17 2.86
CA ARG A 176 -17.06 0.61 2.86
C ARG A 176 -17.13 -0.78 3.49
N TRP A 177 -16.06 -1.57 3.34
CA TRP A 177 -15.97 -2.92 3.90
C TRP A 177 -15.28 -2.98 5.27
N GLY A 178 -14.98 -1.82 5.86
CA GLY A 178 -14.30 -1.74 7.16
C GLY A 178 -12.81 -2.05 7.11
N TYR A 179 -12.23 -2.16 5.91
CA TYR A 179 -10.79 -2.30 5.72
C TYR A 179 -10.11 -0.94 5.65
N SER A 180 -8.82 -0.91 5.97
CA SER A 180 -7.99 0.29 5.88
C SER A 180 -6.79 0.03 4.96
N LEU A 181 -6.30 1.08 4.29
CA LEU A 181 -5.01 0.98 3.60
C LEU A 181 -3.90 0.77 4.65
N HIS A 182 -3.07 -0.25 4.45
CA HIS A 182 -1.97 -0.57 5.36
C HIS A 182 -0.61 -0.43 4.69
N ALA A 183 -0.52 -0.67 3.37
CA ALA A 183 0.69 -0.35 2.65
C ALA A 183 0.44 -0.04 1.16
N VAL A 184 1.45 0.52 0.53
CA VAL A 184 1.59 0.55 -0.94
C VAL A 184 2.87 -0.19 -1.31
N PHE A 185 2.76 -1.21 -2.14
CA PHE A 185 3.91 -1.98 -2.59
C PHE A 185 4.20 -1.64 -4.05
N HIS A 186 5.48 -1.51 -4.41
CA HIS A 186 5.90 -1.27 -5.79
C HIS A 186 7.21 -1.95 -6.14
N SER A 187 7.50 -2.09 -7.44
CA SER A 187 8.76 -2.68 -7.93
C SER A 187 9.74 -1.61 -8.41
N HIS A 188 11.04 -1.85 -8.20
CA HIS A 188 12.10 -1.31 -9.04
C HIS A 188 12.67 -2.42 -9.94
N ARG A 189 12.87 -2.13 -11.22
CA ARG A 189 13.28 -3.12 -12.24
C ARG A 189 14.81 -3.27 -12.31
N PHE A 190 15.40 -3.75 -11.21
CA PHE A 190 16.82 -4.10 -11.13
C PHE A 190 17.06 -5.21 -10.09
N ASN A 191 18.27 -5.79 -10.11
CA ASN A 191 18.72 -6.78 -9.12
C ASN A 191 19.54 -6.13 -8.00
N GLY A 192 19.45 -6.67 -6.80
CA GLY A 192 20.20 -6.29 -5.61
C GLY A 192 19.37 -5.57 -4.55
N PRO A 193 19.99 -5.20 -3.42
CA PRO A 193 19.35 -4.43 -2.36
C PRO A 193 18.67 -3.17 -2.89
N VAL A 194 17.42 -2.96 -2.49
CA VAL A 194 16.58 -1.88 -2.96
C VAL A 194 16.42 -0.80 -1.88
N SER A 195 16.28 0.45 -2.32
CA SER A 195 16.05 1.62 -1.47
C SER A 195 14.98 2.51 -2.10
N PRO A 196 14.12 3.16 -1.29
CA PRO A 196 13.12 4.08 -1.81
C PRO A 196 13.79 5.26 -2.52
N SER A 197 13.21 5.66 -3.65
CA SER A 197 13.61 6.89 -4.33
C SER A 197 13.15 8.14 -3.56
N GLN A 198 13.70 9.31 -3.90
CA GLN A 198 13.20 10.56 -3.34
C GLN A 198 11.72 10.82 -3.73
N ILE A 199 11.29 10.33 -4.90
CA ILE A 199 9.89 10.43 -5.35
C ILE A 199 9.01 9.57 -4.45
N ASP A 200 9.46 8.36 -4.10
CA ASP A 200 8.73 7.42 -3.23
C ASP A 200 8.51 8.05 -1.85
N LEU A 201 9.57 8.63 -1.27
CA LEU A 201 9.52 9.32 0.03
C LEU A 201 8.61 10.55 0.00
N ASN A 202 8.68 11.36 -1.07
CA ASN A 202 7.81 12.53 -1.20
C ASN A 202 6.34 12.12 -1.37
N THR A 203 6.08 11.08 -2.14
CA THR A 203 4.74 10.49 -2.33
C THR A 203 4.19 10.01 -1.00
N GLN A 204 5.01 9.32 -0.19
CA GLN A 204 4.61 8.89 1.15
C GLN A 204 4.20 10.06 2.04
N ARG A 205 5.06 11.08 2.17
CA ARG A 205 4.81 12.26 3.03
C ARG A 205 3.58 13.04 2.61
N GLN A 206 3.37 13.19 1.31
CA GLN A 206 2.33 14.09 0.80
C GLN A 206 0.96 13.42 0.67
N LEU A 207 0.93 12.12 0.35
CA LEU A 207 -0.32 11.42 0.04
C LEU A 207 -0.74 10.42 1.12
N LEU A 208 0.20 9.65 1.68
CA LEU A 208 -0.13 8.54 2.57
C LEU A 208 -0.14 8.98 4.03
N GLU A 209 0.97 9.55 4.50
CA GLU A 209 1.18 9.93 5.92
C GLU A 209 0.06 10.80 6.52
N PRO A 210 -0.51 11.80 5.80
CA PRO A 210 -1.52 12.67 6.41
C PRO A 210 -2.87 12.00 6.65
N VAL A 211 -3.10 10.82 6.06
CA VAL A 211 -4.45 10.24 5.90
C VAL A 211 -4.50 8.81 6.40
N PHE A 212 -3.46 8.04 6.10
CA PHE A 212 -3.41 6.63 6.36
C PHE A 212 -2.17 6.30 7.18
N PRO A 213 -2.31 5.47 8.22
CA PRO A 213 -1.17 4.86 8.84
C PRO A 213 -0.64 3.73 7.94
N ALA A 214 -0.18 4.08 6.74
CA ALA A 214 0.28 3.14 5.72
C ALA A 214 1.80 3.21 5.56
N ILE A 215 2.46 2.06 5.42
CA ILE A 215 3.87 1.98 5.04
C ILE A 215 4.00 1.81 3.52
N GLN A 216 5.22 1.81 3.02
CA GLN A 216 5.49 1.39 1.65
C GLN A 216 6.51 0.26 1.62
N ALA A 217 6.54 -0.50 0.53
CA ALA A 217 7.59 -1.47 0.28
C ALA A 217 8.03 -1.48 -1.18
N VAL A 218 9.34 -1.48 -1.39
CA VAL A 218 9.92 -1.59 -2.74
C VAL A 218 10.49 -2.98 -2.93
N PHE A 219 10.22 -3.59 -4.09
CA PHE A 219 10.65 -4.93 -4.48
C PHE A 219 11.68 -4.85 -5.62
N SER A 220 12.75 -5.64 -5.55
CA SER A 220 13.72 -5.84 -6.64
C SER A 220 13.42 -7.11 -7.45
N GLU A 221 14.06 -7.24 -8.61
CA GLU A 221 13.88 -8.39 -9.50
C GLU A 221 14.42 -9.72 -8.95
N ASP A 222 15.38 -9.67 -8.03
CA ASP A 222 15.97 -10.84 -7.39
C ASP A 222 15.42 -11.11 -5.97
N GLY A 223 14.37 -10.39 -5.57
CA GLY A 223 13.59 -10.70 -4.37
C GLY A 223 13.99 -9.92 -3.13
N TYR A 224 14.78 -8.85 -3.24
CA TYR A 224 14.95 -7.91 -2.13
C TYR A 224 13.70 -7.07 -1.94
N ILE A 225 13.41 -6.76 -0.68
CA ILE A 225 12.23 -6.02 -0.27
C ILE A 225 12.64 -5.06 0.83
N ARG A 226 12.44 -3.76 0.64
CA ARG A 226 12.66 -2.76 1.70
C ARG A 226 11.34 -2.10 2.06
N PHE A 227 10.93 -2.27 3.31
CA PHE A 227 9.80 -1.52 3.88
C PHE A 227 10.26 -0.14 4.34
N PHE A 228 9.43 0.88 4.19
CA PHE A 228 9.78 2.22 4.63
C PHE A 228 8.57 3.07 5.02
N SER A 229 8.89 4.05 5.86
CA SER A 229 8.02 5.11 6.35
C SER A 229 8.83 6.40 6.36
N ALA A 230 8.23 7.48 5.89
CA ALA A 230 8.95 8.74 5.76
C ALA A 230 9.04 9.52 7.08
N GLU A 231 8.12 9.25 8.01
CA GLU A 231 7.98 10.01 9.26
C GLU A 231 7.70 9.12 10.49
N ARG A 232 6.94 8.04 10.34
CA ARG A 232 6.52 7.21 11.47
C ARG A 232 7.44 6.02 11.72
N PRO A 233 7.84 5.74 12.97
CA PRO A 233 8.48 4.48 13.33
C PRO A 233 7.49 3.32 13.17
N PHE A 234 8.00 2.16 12.77
CA PHE A 234 7.22 0.94 12.61
C PHE A 234 8.11 -0.30 12.75
N SER A 235 7.48 -1.46 12.96
CA SER A 235 8.13 -2.77 12.91
C SER A 235 7.41 -3.71 11.95
N ILE A 236 8.18 -4.62 11.33
CA ILE A 236 7.65 -5.66 10.45
C ILE A 236 7.84 -7.03 11.10
N LYS A 237 6.76 -7.81 11.16
CA LYS A 237 6.74 -9.20 11.60
C LYS A 237 6.37 -10.08 10.43
N ILE A 238 7.34 -10.85 9.95
CA ILE A 238 7.12 -11.80 8.85
C ILE A 238 6.84 -13.18 9.45
N PHE A 239 5.70 -13.75 9.10
CA PHE A 239 5.29 -15.09 9.49
C PHE A 239 5.60 -16.08 8.36
N GLY A 240 6.00 -17.29 8.73
CA GLY A 240 6.39 -18.34 7.78
C GLY A 240 7.90 -18.44 7.56
N LYS A 241 8.29 -19.09 6.48
CA LYS A 241 9.70 -19.35 6.11
C LYS A 241 9.99 -18.80 4.72
N GLY A 242 11.27 -18.80 4.35
CA GLY A 242 11.75 -18.39 3.04
C GLY A 242 11.93 -16.90 2.86
N VAL A 243 11.93 -16.14 3.96
CA VAL A 243 12.30 -14.72 3.98
C VAL A 243 13.45 -14.54 4.93
N LYS A 244 14.55 -13.98 4.44
CA LYS A 244 15.74 -13.66 5.21
C LYS A 244 15.73 -12.18 5.57
N HIS A 245 15.86 -11.87 6.85
CA HIS A 245 16.18 -10.50 7.29
C HIS A 245 17.64 -10.20 6.97
N VAL A 246 17.89 -9.08 6.28
CA VAL A 246 19.23 -8.67 5.84
C VAL A 246 19.79 -7.62 6.79
N GLU A 247 19.08 -6.51 6.93
CA GLU A 247 19.38 -5.37 7.82
C GLU A 247 18.13 -4.51 7.96
N ASP A 248 17.99 -3.75 9.05
CA ASP A 248 16.90 -2.78 9.26
C ASP A 248 15.52 -3.28 8.77
N THR A 249 14.95 -2.63 7.76
CA THR A 249 13.69 -2.95 7.10
C THR A 249 13.88 -3.64 5.74
N LEU A 250 15.10 -4.14 5.46
CA LEU A 250 15.48 -4.88 4.27
C LEU A 250 15.42 -6.40 4.50
N TYR A 251 14.72 -7.07 3.59
CA TYR A 251 14.52 -8.51 3.57
C TYR A 251 14.84 -9.05 2.17
N GLN A 252 15.02 -10.37 2.08
CA GLN A 252 15.20 -11.07 0.82
C GLN A 252 14.37 -12.35 0.79
N LEU A 253 13.59 -12.55 -0.28
CA LEU A 253 12.91 -13.81 -0.55
C LEU A 253 13.92 -14.85 -1.04
N ASP A 254 13.87 -16.04 -0.47
CA ASP A 254 14.66 -17.16 -0.98
C ASP A 254 14.16 -17.60 -2.37
N GLN A 255 15.00 -18.30 -3.12
CA GLN A 255 14.66 -18.73 -4.47
C GLN A 255 13.52 -19.77 -4.49
N ASN A 256 13.41 -20.59 -3.45
CA ASN A 256 12.41 -21.66 -3.38
C ASN A 256 11.00 -21.10 -3.21
N LEU A 257 10.83 -20.16 -2.28
CA LEU A 257 9.58 -19.44 -2.01
C LEU A 257 9.16 -18.62 -3.24
N ARG A 258 10.11 -17.94 -3.90
CA ARG A 258 9.83 -17.23 -5.17
C ARG A 258 9.33 -18.16 -6.27
N SER A 259 9.93 -19.35 -6.37
CA SER A 259 9.55 -20.35 -7.38
C SER A 259 8.23 -21.04 -7.05
N ALA A 260 7.88 -21.14 -5.76
CA ALA A 260 6.65 -21.75 -5.27
C ALA A 260 5.45 -20.80 -5.24
N ALA A 261 5.64 -19.50 -5.50
CA ALA A 261 4.55 -18.56 -5.64
C ALA A 261 3.76 -18.90 -6.92
N GLU A 262 2.69 -19.68 -6.77
CA GLU A 262 1.76 -20.00 -7.87
C GLU A 262 0.99 -18.75 -8.31
N GLU A 263 0.51 -18.77 -9.57
CA GLU A 263 -0.16 -17.64 -10.22
C GLU A 263 -1.60 -17.44 -9.72
N ASP A 264 -2.19 -18.48 -9.15
CA ASP A 264 -3.60 -18.51 -8.80
C ASP A 264 -3.85 -17.80 -7.46
N ASP A 265 -4.75 -16.82 -7.47
CA ASP A 265 -5.36 -16.20 -6.29
C ASP A 265 -4.47 -15.29 -5.40
N ILE A 266 -3.82 -14.29 -5.99
CA ILE A 266 -3.48 -13.06 -5.24
C ILE A 266 -4.63 -12.05 -5.31
N TRP A 267 -5.38 -12.09 -6.41
CA TRP A 267 -6.42 -11.12 -6.69
C TRP A 267 -7.74 -11.86 -6.57
N PRO A 268 -8.41 -11.84 -5.41
CA PRO A 268 -9.84 -12.08 -5.43
C PRO A 268 -10.41 -11.11 -6.48
N SER A 269 -11.33 -11.60 -7.28
CA SER A 269 -12.07 -10.82 -8.28
C SER A 269 -12.98 -9.76 -7.64
N LEU A 270 -12.54 -9.13 -6.54
CA LEU A 270 -12.94 -7.82 -6.05
C LEU A 270 -12.60 -6.72 -7.08
N VAL A 271 -12.86 -6.99 -8.36
CA VAL A 271 -13.37 -5.99 -9.28
C VAL A 271 -14.71 -5.58 -8.66
N PHE A 272 -14.67 -4.59 -7.77
CA PHE A 272 -15.91 -3.97 -7.31
C PHE A 272 -16.66 -3.52 -8.56
N PRO A 273 -17.87 -4.03 -8.83
CA PRO A 273 -18.58 -3.69 -10.04
C PRO A 273 -18.67 -2.16 -10.09
N ARG A 274 -18.13 -1.56 -11.16
CA ARG A 274 -18.43 -0.16 -11.46
C ARG A 274 -19.94 -0.10 -11.51
N ARG A 275 -20.57 0.72 -10.66
CA ARG A 275 -21.98 1.04 -10.86
C ARG A 275 -22.07 1.56 -12.29
N SER A 276 -22.81 0.85 -13.13
CA SER A 276 -23.35 1.44 -14.34
C SER A 276 -24.33 2.50 -13.84
N ASP A 277 -23.89 3.75 -13.90
CA ASP A 277 -24.75 4.91 -13.66
C ASP A 277 -25.91 4.92 -14.65
#